data_AF-A0A6V7LMX7-F1
#
_entry.id   AF-A0A6V7LMX7-F1
#
_cell.length_a   1.000
_cell.length_b   1.000
_cell.length_c   1.000
_cell.angle_alpha   90.00
_cell.angle_beta   90.00
_cell.angle_gamma   90.00
#
_symmetry.space_group_name_H-M   'P 1'
#
loop_
_entity.id
_entity.type
_entity.pdbx_description
1 polymer ?
#
loop_
_entity_poly.entity_id
_entity_poly.type
_entity_poly.pdbx_seq_one_letter_code
_entity_poly.pdbx_strand_id
1 'polypeptide(L)'
;LISIFIGSNDFCTDMCWIPSAWSILSNHKNDMIKTLRILRDNLPRTIVSIVPPPNMKVLVDMKGRSKFCSITSDLECSCLFGSRWRNQRLEFYEIMK
;
A
#
# COMPACT_ATOMS: atom_id res chain seq x y z
N LEU A 1 11.53 -0.30 20.60
CA LEU A 1 11.58 -0.69 19.17
C LEU A 1 10.20 -0.41 18.60
N ILE A 2 10.13 0.29 17.48
CA ILE A 2 8.88 0.47 16.71
C ILE A 2 9.09 -0.19 15.35
N SER A 3 8.17 -1.05 14.93
CA SER A 3 8.17 -1.63 13.60
C SER A 3 7.07 -0.99 12.77
N ILE A 4 7.43 -0.41 11.63
CA ILE A 4 6.50 0.22 10.70
C ILE A 4 6.34 -0.71 9.50
N PHE A 5 5.11 -1.16 9.28
CA PHE A 5 4.69 -1.97 8.13
C PHE A 5 3.43 -1.33 7.53
N ILE A 6 3.62 -0.15 6.96
CA ILE A 6 2.59 0.70 6.37
C ILE A 6 2.96 0.92 4.91
N GLY A 7 1.97 1.01 4.02
CA GLY A 7 2.19 1.13 2.58
C GLY A 7 1.20 0.34 1.72
N SER A 8 0.57 -0.69 2.30
CA SER A 8 -0.35 -1.55 1.54
C SER A 8 -1.62 -0.81 1.11
N ASN A 9 -2.14 0.10 1.95
CA ASN A 9 -3.32 0.89 1.64
C ASN A 9 -3.04 1.94 0.56
N ASP A 10 -1.84 2.51 0.53
CA ASP A 10 -1.39 3.40 -0.54
C ASP A 10 -1.59 2.73 -1.92
N PHE A 11 -1.30 1.43 -2.04
CA PHE A 11 -1.53 0.65 -3.26
C PHE A 11 -2.96 0.13 -3.43
N CYS A 12 -3.60 -0.29 -2.33
CA CYS A 12 -4.89 -0.96 -2.36
C CYS A 12 -6.08 0.01 -2.53
N THR A 13 -6.00 1.20 -1.94
CA THR A 13 -7.10 2.16 -1.92
C THR A 13 -6.79 3.47 -2.60
N ASP A 14 -5.55 3.98 -2.55
CA ASP A 14 -5.29 5.40 -2.87
C ASP A 14 -4.73 5.61 -4.28
N MET A 15 -3.82 4.73 -4.72
CA MET A 15 -3.10 4.84 -5.99
C MET A 15 -4.00 5.03 -7.23
N CYS A 16 -5.23 4.51 -7.22
CA CYS A 16 -6.16 4.62 -8.33
C CYS A 16 -6.98 5.93 -8.35
N TRP A 17 -6.92 6.75 -7.30
CA TRP A 17 -7.68 8.01 -7.21
C TRP A 17 -6.82 9.27 -7.32
N ILE A 18 -5.50 9.11 -7.25
CA ILE A 18 -4.55 10.22 -7.42
C ILE A 18 -4.30 10.49 -8.92
N PRO A 19 -3.98 11.74 -9.32
CA PRO A 19 -3.84 12.11 -10.74
C PRO A 19 -2.82 11.27 -11.53
N SER A 20 -1.78 10.80 -10.85
CA SER A 20 -0.79 9.87 -11.38
C SER A 20 -0.52 8.80 -10.35
N ALA A 21 -0.77 7.53 -10.70
CA ALA A 21 -0.53 6.40 -9.82
C ALA A 21 0.93 6.36 -9.32
N TRP A 22 1.90 6.74 -10.16
CA TRP A 22 3.31 6.83 -9.81
C TRP A 22 3.63 7.82 -8.69
N SER A 23 2.80 8.86 -8.50
CA SER A 23 3.01 9.83 -7.42
C SER A 23 2.82 9.22 -6.03
N ILE A 24 2.20 8.02 -5.93
CA ILE A 24 2.06 7.30 -4.66
C ILE A 24 3.43 7.04 -3.99
N LEU A 25 4.48 6.75 -4.78
CA LEU A 25 5.81 6.46 -4.27
C LEU A 25 6.44 7.68 -3.60
N SER A 26 6.30 8.85 -4.25
CA SER A 26 6.79 10.11 -3.67
C SER A 26 5.98 10.54 -2.45
N ASN A 27 4.66 10.33 -2.47
CA ASN A 27 3.77 10.68 -1.37
C ASN A 27 4.12 9.82 -0.13
N HIS A 28 4.19 8.51 -0.30
CA HIS A 28 4.56 7.57 0.75
C HIS A 28 5.95 7.89 1.33
N LYS A 29 6.94 8.19 0.47
CA LYS A 29 8.27 8.63 0.91
C LYS A 29 8.19 9.89 1.80
N ASN A 30 7.42 10.89 1.40
CA ASN A 30 7.27 12.13 2.15
C ASN A 30 6.59 11.90 3.51
N ASP A 31 5.56 11.06 3.54
CA ASP A 31 4.84 10.70 4.75
C ASP A 31 5.71 9.89 5.71
N MET A 32 6.52 8.96 5.19
CA MET A 32 7.50 8.21 5.99
C MET A 32 8.58 9.13 6.56
N ILE A 33 9.13 10.06 5.78
CA ILE A 33 10.10 11.04 6.28
C ILE A 33 9.49 11.89 7.41
N LYS A 34 8.25 12.35 7.25
CA LYS A 34 7.53 13.11 8.27
C LYS A 34 7.33 12.27 9.54
N THR A 35 6.88 11.04 9.38
CA THR A 35 6.67 10.08 10.49
C THR A 35 7.96 9.83 11.27
N LEU A 36 9.05 9.53 10.57
CA LEU A 36 10.36 9.26 11.20
C LEU A 36 10.92 10.50 11.93
N ARG A 37 10.69 11.71 11.41
CA ARG A 37 11.05 12.96 12.10
C ARG A 37 10.25 13.13 13.39
N ILE A 38 8.94 12.88 13.36
CA ILE A 38 8.09 12.92 14.57
C ILE A 38 8.60 11.91 15.60
N LEU A 39 8.90 10.67 15.20
CA LEU A 39 9.42 9.66 16.11
C LEU A 39 10.78 10.04 16.70
N ARG A 40 11.70 10.55 15.88
CA ARG A 40 13.01 11.05 16.34
C ARG A 40 12.86 12.15 17.39
N ASP A 41 11.96 13.09 17.15
CA ASP A 41 11.81 14.29 17.99
C ASP A 41 11.11 13.99 19.33
N ASN A 42 10.27 12.94 19.38
CA ASN A 42 9.47 12.61 20.56
C ASN A 42 9.95 11.37 21.33
N LEU A 43 10.72 10.48 20.71
CA LEU A 43 11.12 9.20 21.30
C LEU A 43 12.64 8.96 21.17
N PRO A 44 13.47 9.67 21.96
CA PRO A 44 14.92 9.59 21.86
C PRO A 44 15.44 8.16 22.06
N ARG A 45 16.42 7.75 21.25
CA ARG A 45 17.05 6.42 21.25
C ARG A 45 16.14 5.25 20.86
N THR A 46 14.95 5.52 20.34
CA THR A 46 14.09 4.45 19.80
C THR A 46 14.65 3.90 18.49
N ILE A 47 14.90 2.59 18.44
CA ILE A 47 15.17 1.89 17.19
C ILE A 47 13.86 1.75 16.42
N VAL A 48 13.88 2.13 15.13
CA VAL A 48 12.75 1.97 14.22
C VAL A 48 13.14 0.94 13.15
N SER A 49 12.32 -0.10 13.00
CA SER A 49 12.41 -1.08 11.92
C SER A 49 11.40 -0.71 10.84
N ILE A 50 11.86 -0.47 9.62
CA ILE A 50 10.99 -0.16 8.47
C ILE A 50 10.88 -1.43 7.64
N VAL A 51 9.66 -1.94 7.52
CA VAL A 51 9.35 -3.12 6.72
C VAL A 51 8.57 -2.65 5.49
N PRO A 52 9.08 -2.86 4.26
CA PRO A 52 8.37 -2.45 3.05
C PRO A 52 7.06 -3.23 2.92
N PRO A 53 5.99 -2.61 2.40
CA PRO A 53 4.75 -3.31 2.10
C PRO A 53 5.00 -4.43 1.07
N PRO A 54 4.25 -5.54 1.13
CA PRO A 54 4.39 -6.60 0.15
C PRO A 54 3.81 -6.15 -1.19
N ASN A 55 4.23 -6.80 -2.27
CA ASN A 55 3.56 -6.63 -3.55
C ASN A 55 2.13 -7.19 -3.46
N MET A 56 1.13 -6.31 -3.58
CA MET A 56 -0.27 -6.66 -3.36
C MET A 56 -0.86 -7.55 -4.46
N LYS A 57 -0.14 -7.80 -5.56
CA LYS A 57 -0.49 -8.83 -6.55
C LYS A 57 -0.66 -10.21 -5.92
N VAL A 58 0.03 -10.49 -4.80
CA VAL A 58 -0.15 -11.73 -4.03
C VAL A 58 -1.62 -11.97 -3.64
N LEU A 59 -2.37 -10.92 -3.31
CA LEU A 59 -3.80 -11.04 -3.00
C LEU A 59 -4.62 -11.38 -4.25
N VAL A 60 -4.28 -10.78 -5.39
CA VAL A 60 -4.98 -10.98 -6.66
C VAL A 60 -4.78 -12.41 -7.17
N ASP A 61 -3.56 -12.93 -7.03
CA ASP A 61 -3.19 -14.27 -7.46
C ASP A 61 -3.75 -15.37 -6.54
N MET A 62 -4.24 -15.02 -5.34
CA MET A 62 -4.79 -15.97 -4.37
C MET A 62 -6.06 -16.65 -4.91
N LYS A 63 -5.94 -17.97 -5.10
CA LYS A 63 -7.03 -18.85 -5.55
C LYS A 63 -7.80 -19.43 -4.36
N GLY A 64 -9.04 -19.88 -4.60
CA GLY A 64 -9.84 -20.56 -3.58
C GLY A 64 -10.32 -19.66 -2.45
N ARG A 65 -10.44 -18.35 -2.70
CA ARG A 65 -10.93 -17.38 -1.70
C ARG A 65 -12.38 -17.67 -1.35
N SER A 66 -12.71 -17.62 -0.06
CA SER A 66 -14.09 -17.68 0.40
C SER A 66 -14.88 -16.47 -0.14
N LYS A 67 -16.22 -16.58 -0.13
CA LYS A 67 -17.08 -15.45 -0.54
C LYS A 67 -16.84 -14.21 0.31
N PHE A 68 -16.64 -14.39 1.62
CA PHE A 68 -16.29 -13.31 2.53
C PHE A 68 -14.97 -12.65 2.15
N CYS A 69 -13.91 -13.44 1.94
CA CYS A 69 -12.59 -12.92 1.55
C CYS A 69 -12.63 -12.20 0.20
N SER A 70 -13.46 -12.66 -0.74
CA SER A 70 -13.64 -12.00 -2.03
C SER A 70 -14.28 -10.62 -1.86
N ILE A 71 -15.35 -10.53 -1.07
CA ILE A 71 -16.02 -9.25 -0.77
C ILE A 71 -15.07 -8.29 -0.04
N THR A 72 -14.34 -8.76 0.97
CA THR A 72 -13.39 -7.90 1.70
C THR A 72 -12.25 -7.45 0.81
N SER A 73 -11.74 -8.30 -0.10
CA SER A 73 -10.70 -7.92 -1.06
C SER A 73 -11.18 -6.82 -2.02
N ASP A 74 -12.44 -6.92 -2.47
CA ASP A 74 -13.04 -5.93 -3.36
C ASP A 74 -13.22 -4.56 -2.70
N LEU A 75 -13.47 -4.54 -1.38
CA LEU A 75 -13.63 -3.32 -0.58
C LEU A 75 -12.28 -2.73 -0.16
N GLU A 76 -11.46 -3.52 0.56
CA GLU A 76 -10.21 -3.08 1.19
C GLU A 76 -9.08 -2.89 0.16
N CYS A 77 -9.16 -3.52 -1.00
CA CYS A 77 -8.16 -3.41 -2.06
C CYS A 77 -8.80 -3.12 -3.43
N SER A 78 -9.71 -2.15 -3.43
CA SER A 78 -10.52 -1.77 -4.58
C SER A 78 -9.73 -1.31 -5.82
N CYS A 79 -8.51 -0.76 -5.68
CA CYS A 79 -7.68 -0.43 -6.84
C CYS A 79 -7.26 -1.67 -7.64
N LEU A 80 -7.03 -2.81 -6.97
CA LEU A 80 -6.59 -4.05 -7.61
C LEU A 80 -7.73 -4.99 -7.97
N PHE A 81 -8.85 -4.94 -7.24
CA PHE A 81 -9.99 -5.84 -7.48
C PHE A 81 -11.15 -5.17 -8.21
N GLY A 82 -11.30 -3.85 -8.09
CA GLY A 82 -12.35 -3.08 -8.74
C GLY A 82 -12.32 -3.22 -10.26
N SER A 83 -13.50 -3.42 -10.87
CA SER A 83 -13.66 -3.53 -12.32
C SER A 83 -13.30 -2.23 -13.04
N ARG A 84 -13.56 -1.08 -12.38
CA ARG A 84 -13.25 0.28 -12.88
C ARG A 84 -11.79 0.43 -13.29
N TRP A 85 -10.87 -0.19 -12.57
CA TRP A 85 -9.43 0.02 -12.74
C TRP A 85 -8.73 -1.14 -13.45
N ARG A 86 -9.50 -2.06 -14.05
CA ARG A 86 -8.96 -3.27 -14.69
C ARG A 86 -7.88 -2.96 -15.73
N ASN A 87 -8.06 -1.89 -16.52
CA ASN A 87 -7.13 -1.51 -17.58
C ASN A 87 -5.81 -0.91 -17.07
N GLN A 88 -5.76 -0.45 -15.81
CA GLN A 88 -4.58 0.17 -15.20
C GLN A 88 -3.80 -0.81 -14.31
N ARG A 89 -4.31 -2.03 -14.07
CA ARG A 89 -3.68 -2.98 -13.14
C ARG A 89 -2.24 -3.34 -13.50
N LEU A 90 -1.90 -3.39 -14.80
CA LEU A 90 -0.53 -3.63 -15.21
C LEU A 90 0.40 -2.51 -14.74
N GLU A 91 0.00 -1.25 -14.91
CA GLU A 91 0.74 -0.10 -14.38
C GLU A 91 0.87 -0.17 -12.86
N PHE A 92 -0.21 -0.51 -12.16
CA PHE A 92 -0.20 -0.68 -10.70
C PHE A 92 0.80 -1.75 -10.24
N TYR A 93 0.91 -2.86 -10.97
CA TYR A 93 1.89 -3.90 -10.66
C TYR A 93 3.33 -3.46 -10.92
N GLU A 94 3.56 -2.61 -11.93
CA GLU A 94 4.88 -2.01 -12.18
C GLU A 94 5.30 -1.05 -11.06
N ILE A 95 4.36 -0.31 -10.49
CA ILE A 95 4.62 0.62 -9.37
C ILE A 95 5.06 -0.12 -8.09
N MET A 96 4.55 -1.34 -7.88
CA MET A 96 4.84 -2.17 -6.70
C MET A 96 6.09 -3.08 -6.86
N LYS A 97 6.91 -2.87 -7.90
CA LYS A 97 8.19 -3.57 -8.07
C LYS A 97 9.27 -2.99 -7.15
#